data_AF-A0A926TBB7-F1
#
_entry.id   AF-A0A926TBB7-F1
#
_cell.length_a   1.000
_cell.length_b   1.000
_cell.length_c   1.000
_cell.angle_alpha   90.00
_cell.angle_beta   90.00
_cell.angle_gamma   90.00
#
_symmetry.space_group_name_H-M   'P 1'
#
loop_
_entity.id
_entity.type
_entity.pdbx_description
1 polymer ?
#
loop_
_entity_poly.entity_id
_entity_poly.type
_entity_poly.pdbx_seq_one_letter_code
_entity_poly.pdbx_strand_id
1 'polypeptide(L)'
;MRRFLALSIDGISLRISEFASNGYEVTYADTGDVSYSLAGFAVADGPGFEPKRVWTINAFLTLAEWQQLQFIYARSERKRRQPPTNFGIACDDTVQPVIEDSNARTRAIVPGGTVTQFVSGGITYPARFSVRMFQPKATELAGLKPFQTSFVLKELDKVAP
;
A
#
# COMPACT_ATOMS: atom_id res chain seq x y z
N MET A 1 -13.89 -7.67 10.90
CA MET A 1 -12.43 -7.49 11.05
C MET A 1 -12.13 -6.07 11.49
N ARG A 2 -11.18 -5.85 12.41
CA ARG A 2 -10.68 -4.49 12.70
C ARG A 2 -9.80 -4.04 11.53
N ARG A 3 -10.01 -2.83 11.02
CA ARG A 3 -9.22 -2.23 9.92
C ARG A 3 -7.82 -1.87 10.42
N PHE A 4 -6.80 -2.18 9.64
CA PHE A 4 -5.41 -1.84 9.92
C PHE A 4 -4.57 -1.79 8.64
N LEU A 5 -3.47 -1.06 8.71
CA LEU A 5 -2.39 -1.09 7.73
C LEU A 5 -1.19 -1.77 8.40
N ALA A 6 -0.63 -2.82 7.81
CA ALA A 6 0.62 -3.39 8.30
C ALA A 6 1.76 -3.13 7.31
N LEU A 7 2.88 -2.64 7.82
CA LEU A 7 4.09 -2.34 7.07
C LEU A 7 5.16 -3.31 7.51
N SER A 8 5.85 -3.95 6.56
CA SER A 8 6.92 -4.87 6.90
C SER A 8 8.11 -4.82 5.95
N ILE A 9 9.28 -5.03 6.52
CA ILE A 9 10.57 -5.00 5.84
C ILE A 9 11.56 -5.87 6.62
N ASP A 10 12.19 -6.86 5.98
CA ASP A 10 13.24 -7.70 6.60
C ASP A 10 12.88 -8.27 7.99
N GLY A 11 11.62 -8.68 8.19
CA GLY A 11 11.14 -9.20 9.49
C GLY A 11 10.79 -8.14 10.54
N ILE A 12 11.07 -6.86 10.29
CA ILE A 12 10.49 -5.75 11.08
C ILE A 12 9.07 -5.52 10.57
N SER A 13 8.09 -5.47 11.47
CA SER A 13 6.71 -5.20 11.11
C SER A 13 6.06 -4.21 12.06
N LEU A 14 5.28 -3.27 11.52
CA LEU A 14 4.49 -2.31 12.25
C LEU A 14 3.03 -2.48 11.85
N ARG A 15 2.12 -2.54 12.83
CA ARG A 15 0.68 -2.56 12.58
C ARG A 15 0.06 -1.25 13.06
N ILE A 16 -0.53 -0.50 12.14
CA ILE A 16 -1.20 0.77 12.39
C ILE A 16 -2.71 0.53 12.35
N SER A 17 -3.41 0.88 13.43
CA SER A 17 -4.86 0.64 13.56
C SER A 17 -5.65 1.84 14.07
N GLU A 18 -4.97 2.93 14.42
CA GLU A 18 -5.59 4.14 14.96
C GLU A 18 -5.23 5.33 14.08
N PHE A 19 -6.15 5.67 13.20
CA PHE A 19 -5.99 6.75 12.22
C PHE A 19 -6.67 8.01 12.76
N ALA A 20 -6.13 9.18 12.41
CA ALA A 20 -6.83 10.44 12.61
C ALA A 20 -8.12 10.46 11.77
N SER A 21 -9.02 11.43 12.02
CA SER A 21 -10.18 11.65 11.15
C SER A 21 -9.69 11.93 9.72
N ASN A 22 -10.20 11.18 8.73
CA ASN A 22 -9.69 11.18 7.35
C ASN A 22 -8.16 10.92 7.26
N GLY A 23 -7.58 10.27 8.26
CA GLY A 23 -6.16 9.97 8.35
C GLY A 23 -5.75 8.77 7.50
N TYR A 24 -6.60 8.32 6.60
CA TYR A 24 -6.29 7.28 5.65
C TYR A 24 -6.99 7.58 4.34
N GLU A 25 -6.23 7.97 3.34
CA GLU A 25 -6.72 8.29 2.01
C GLU A 25 -5.90 7.52 0.98
N VAL A 26 -6.59 6.89 0.03
CA VAL A 26 -5.96 6.25 -1.13
C VAL A 26 -6.37 7.03 -2.37
N THR A 27 -5.38 7.60 -3.03
CA THR A 27 -5.55 8.24 -4.33
C THR A 27 -4.91 7.37 -5.40
N TYR A 28 -5.46 7.47 -6.60
CA TYR A 28 -4.98 6.77 -7.78
C TYR A 28 -4.28 7.81 -8.64
N ALA A 29 -2.97 7.65 -8.85
CA ALA A 29 -2.23 8.54 -9.73
C ALA A 29 -2.58 8.22 -11.18
N ASP A 30 -2.86 9.26 -11.97
CA ASP A 30 -2.92 9.19 -13.43
C ASP A 30 -1.54 8.79 -13.95
N THR A 31 -1.37 7.50 -14.23
CA THR A 31 -0.31 7.03 -15.09
C THR A 31 -0.75 7.35 -16.51
N GLY A 32 -0.13 8.29 -17.21
CA GLY A 32 -0.59 8.72 -18.54
C GLY A 32 -0.85 7.58 -19.54
N ASP A 33 -1.77 7.81 -20.48
CA ASP A 33 -2.22 6.84 -21.48
C ASP A 33 -1.06 6.13 -22.19
N VAL A 34 -1.02 4.80 -22.10
CA VAL A 34 -0.08 3.98 -22.88
C VAL A 34 -0.73 3.61 -24.21
N SER A 35 -0.20 4.15 -25.33
CA SER A 35 -0.62 3.79 -26.70
C SER A 35 0.41 2.86 -27.36
N TYR A 36 -0.03 1.82 -28.09
CA TYR A 36 0.82 0.91 -28.88
C TYR A 36 0.53 1.05 -30.40
N SER A 37 1.54 0.92 -31.27
CA SER A 37 1.47 1.24 -32.71
C SER A 37 1.57 0.03 -33.67
N LEU A 38 0.99 0.19 -34.87
CA LEU A 38 0.65 -0.72 -36.00
C LEU A 38 1.56 -1.91 -36.44
N ALA A 39 2.65 -2.23 -35.74
CA ALA A 39 3.41 -3.46 -35.96
C ALA A 39 3.67 -4.29 -34.68
N GLY A 40 2.85 -4.30 -33.61
CA GLY A 40 1.47 -3.83 -33.46
C GLY A 40 0.53 -4.77 -32.74
N PHE A 41 1.02 -5.89 -32.22
CA PHE A 41 0.18 -6.79 -31.44
C PHE A 41 0.24 -6.45 -29.96
N ALA A 42 -0.71 -5.64 -29.51
CA ALA A 42 -1.29 -5.82 -28.18
C ALA A 42 -2.22 -7.04 -28.28
N VAL A 43 -1.90 -8.10 -27.56
CA VAL A 43 -2.78 -9.27 -27.42
C VAL A 43 -3.91 -8.87 -26.46
N ALA A 44 -5.11 -8.68 -26.99
CA ALA A 44 -6.34 -8.70 -26.20
C ALA A 44 -6.38 -10.07 -25.50
N ASP A 45 -6.46 -10.13 -24.17
CA ASP A 45 -7.73 -9.98 -23.48
C ASP A 45 -7.60 -9.28 -22.11
N GLY A 46 -8.03 -8.01 -22.04
CA GLY A 46 -8.27 -7.25 -20.79
C GLY A 46 -7.38 -6.01 -20.58
N PRO A 47 -7.90 -4.91 -19.99
CA PRO A 47 -7.14 -3.67 -19.86
C PRO A 47 -6.12 -3.78 -18.70
N GLY A 48 -4.85 -3.96 -19.00
CA GLY A 48 -3.77 -3.98 -17.99
C GLY A 48 -3.37 -2.60 -17.47
N PHE A 49 -4.30 -1.67 -17.35
CA PHE A 49 -4.06 -0.37 -16.74
C PHE A 49 -4.68 -0.33 -15.35
N GLU A 50 -3.84 -0.49 -14.32
CA GLU A 50 -4.24 -0.14 -12.96
C GLU A 50 -3.56 1.17 -12.56
N PRO A 51 -4.33 2.16 -12.12
CA PRO A 51 -3.74 3.41 -11.69
C PRO A 51 -2.92 3.21 -10.41
N LYS A 52 -1.78 3.87 -10.37
CA LYS A 52 -0.77 3.67 -9.33
C LYS A 52 -1.26 4.21 -7.99
N ARG A 53 -1.36 3.36 -6.96
CA ARG A 53 -1.91 3.78 -5.66
C ARG A 53 -0.92 4.66 -4.87
N VAL A 54 -1.47 5.69 -4.24
CA VAL A 54 -0.79 6.59 -3.30
C VAL A 54 -1.61 6.67 -2.03
N TRP A 55 -1.02 6.22 -0.92
CA TRP A 55 -1.63 6.29 0.40
C TRP A 55 -1.12 7.51 1.14
N THR A 56 -2.03 8.35 1.62
CA THR A 56 -1.73 9.43 2.56
C THR A 56 -2.25 9.02 3.93
N ILE A 57 -1.34 8.89 4.90
CA ILE A 57 -1.62 8.31 6.20
C ILE A 57 -1.33 9.33 7.29
N ASN A 58 -2.33 9.57 8.14
CA ASN A 58 -2.23 10.30 9.39
C ASN A 58 -2.72 9.39 10.53
N ALA A 59 -1.84 9.05 11.46
CA ALA A 59 -2.12 8.05 12.49
C ALA A 59 -1.54 8.41 13.85
N PHE A 60 -2.19 7.93 14.92
CA PHE A 60 -1.70 8.05 16.28
C PHE A 60 -0.88 6.83 16.65
N LEU A 61 0.37 7.05 17.01
CA LEU A 61 1.32 6.01 17.39
C LEU A 61 1.81 6.22 18.83
N THR A 62 2.09 5.10 19.49
CA THR A 62 2.94 5.05 20.68
C THR A 62 4.39 5.37 20.31
N LEU A 63 5.25 5.63 21.31
CA LEU A 63 6.68 5.81 21.09
C LEU A 63 7.32 4.61 20.38
N ALA A 64 6.97 3.39 20.79
CA ALA A 64 7.52 2.17 20.21
C ALA A 64 7.11 2.01 18.74
N GLU A 65 5.84 2.25 18.42
CA GLU A 65 5.33 2.23 17.04
C GLU A 65 5.99 3.31 16.17
N TRP A 66 6.20 4.51 16.72
CA TRP A 66 6.89 5.60 16.02
C TRP A 66 8.36 5.26 15.71
N GLN A 67 9.08 4.74 16.70
CA GLN A 67 10.47 4.29 16.51
C GLN A 67 10.55 3.17 15.47
N GLN A 68 9.58 2.25 15.47
CA GLN A 68 9.51 1.18 14.49
C GLN A 68 9.22 1.69 13.08
N LEU A 69 8.33 2.67 12.93
CA LEU A 69 8.07 3.35 11.65
C LEU A 69 9.35 4.02 11.11
N GLN A 70 10.07 4.74 11.96
CA GLN A 70 11.36 5.36 11.61
C GLN A 70 12.40 4.31 11.19
N PHE A 71 12.45 3.17 11.89
CA PHE A 71 13.36 2.09 11.53
C PHE A 71 13.02 1.47 10.18
N ILE A 72 11.74 1.22 9.91
CA ILE A 72 11.25 0.75 8.60
C ILE A 72 11.67 1.73 7.49
N TYR A 73 11.43 3.03 7.69
CA TYR A 73 11.83 4.06 6.73
C TYR A 73 13.34 4.06 6.49
N ALA A 74 14.16 4.15 7.53
CA ALA A 74 15.61 4.21 7.43
C ALA A 74 16.19 2.94 6.76
N ARG A 75 15.62 1.77 7.07
CA ARG A 75 16.00 0.50 6.45
C ARG A 75 15.65 0.48 4.96
N SER A 76 14.47 0.97 4.58
CA SER A 76 14.05 1.08 3.18
C SER A 76 14.97 2.00 2.37
N GLU A 77 15.34 3.15 2.94
CA GLU A 77 16.26 4.09 2.29
C GLU A 77 17.69 3.55 2.17
N ARG A 78 18.18 2.81 3.16
CA ARG A 78 19.49 2.13 3.06
C ARG A 78 19.49 1.12 1.93
N LYS A 79 18.46 0.28 1.84
CA LYS A 79 18.36 -0.73 0.78
C LYS A 79 18.21 -0.12 -0.60
N ARG A 80 17.48 0.99 -0.73
CA ARG A 80 17.35 1.73 -1.99
C ARG A 80 18.71 2.20 -2.56
N ARG A 81 19.71 2.43 -1.69
CA ARG A 81 21.06 2.85 -2.11
C ARG A 81 21.94 1.67 -2.55
N GLN A 82 21.47 0.43 -2.43
CA GLN A 82 22.20 -0.79 -2.77
C GLN A 82 21.54 -1.48 -3.98
N PRO A 83 22.30 -1.86 -5.02
CA PRO A 83 21.76 -2.70 -6.09
C PRO A 83 21.40 -4.11 -5.58
N PRO A 84 20.29 -4.72 -6.05
CA PRO A 84 19.27 -4.17 -6.94
C PRO A 84 18.28 -3.22 -6.21
N THR A 85 17.88 -2.14 -6.88
CA THR A 85 17.04 -1.05 -6.32
C THR A 85 15.54 -1.38 -6.22
N ASN A 86 15.12 -2.61 -6.58
CA ASN A 86 13.73 -3.07 -6.56
C ASN A 86 13.29 -3.48 -5.15
N PHE A 87 13.57 -2.63 -4.17
CA PHE A 87 13.25 -2.90 -2.79
C PHE A 87 12.00 -2.13 -2.36
N GLY A 88 10.97 -2.86 -1.94
CA GLY A 88 9.72 -2.31 -1.42
C GLY A 88 9.42 -2.73 0.00
N ILE A 89 8.72 -1.86 0.72
CA ILE A 89 8.07 -2.19 1.99
C ILE A 89 6.82 -2.99 1.61
N ALA A 90 6.59 -4.14 2.23
CA ALA A 90 5.33 -4.84 2.08
C ALA A 90 4.26 -4.11 2.89
N CYS A 91 3.17 -3.74 2.23
CA CYS A 91 2.04 -3.01 2.77
C CYS A 91 0.78 -3.89 2.69
N ASP A 92 0.33 -4.38 3.84
CA ASP A 92 -0.93 -5.12 3.96
C ASP A 92 -2.05 -4.15 4.30
N ASP A 93 -2.88 -3.85 3.30
CA ASP A 93 -4.01 -2.94 3.43
C ASP A 93 -5.30 -3.71 3.71
N THR A 94 -5.79 -3.57 4.95
CA THR A 94 -7.13 -4.05 5.35
C THR A 94 -8.08 -2.90 5.65
N VAL A 95 -7.63 -1.65 5.44
CA VAL A 95 -8.44 -0.44 5.65
C VAL A 95 -9.36 -0.24 4.46
N GLN A 96 -8.80 -0.31 3.24
CA GLN A 96 -9.55 -0.20 2.00
C GLN A 96 -9.34 -1.47 1.16
N PRO A 97 -10.36 -2.34 1.02
CA PRO A 97 -10.22 -3.53 0.20
C PRO A 97 -10.12 -3.16 -1.28
N VAL A 98 -9.44 -4.00 -2.05
CA VAL A 98 -9.48 -3.95 -3.51
C VAL A 98 -10.84 -4.48 -3.97
N ILE A 99 -11.36 -3.91 -5.04
CA ILE A 99 -12.59 -4.32 -5.72
C ILE A 99 -12.21 -4.51 -7.19
N GLU A 100 -12.55 -5.67 -7.74
CA GLU A 100 -12.26 -6.04 -9.13
C GLU A 100 -13.53 -6.58 -9.77
N ASP A 101 -13.84 -6.12 -10.99
CA ASP A 101 -15.05 -6.51 -11.73
C ASP A 101 -14.96 -7.92 -12.32
N SER A 102 -13.78 -8.53 -12.32
CA SER A 102 -13.56 -9.91 -12.75
C SER A 102 -13.31 -10.84 -11.57
N ASN A 103 -13.54 -12.15 -11.76
CA ASN A 103 -13.22 -13.16 -10.73
C ASN A 103 -11.72 -13.49 -10.65
N ALA A 104 -10.88 -12.88 -11.49
CA ALA A 104 -9.43 -13.02 -11.44
C ALA A 104 -8.84 -11.99 -10.48
N ARG A 105 -7.91 -12.44 -9.63
CA ARG A 105 -7.18 -11.58 -8.68
C ARG A 105 -5.97 -10.99 -9.36
N THR A 106 -5.84 -9.67 -9.38
CA THR A 106 -4.62 -9.04 -9.92
C THR A 106 -3.57 -8.77 -8.86
N ARG A 107 -3.93 -8.84 -7.57
CA ARG A 107 -3.06 -8.56 -6.42
C ARG A 107 -2.96 -9.72 -5.45
N ALA A 108 -1.87 -9.73 -4.69
CA ALA A 108 -1.70 -10.67 -3.59
C ALA A 108 -2.70 -10.35 -2.48
N ILE A 109 -3.36 -11.37 -1.94
CA ILE A 109 -4.26 -11.22 -0.79
C ILE A 109 -3.41 -11.03 0.47
N VAL A 110 -3.83 -10.14 1.37
CA VAL A 110 -3.25 -10.03 2.72
C VAL A 110 -3.27 -11.42 3.38
N PRO A 111 -2.19 -11.88 4.04
CA PRO A 111 -2.21 -13.16 4.75
C PRO A 111 -3.38 -13.27 5.75
N GLY A 112 -4.18 -14.32 5.63
CA GLY A 112 -5.40 -14.51 6.44
C GLY A 112 -6.60 -13.62 6.02
N GLY A 113 -6.46 -12.84 4.95
CA GLY A 113 -7.53 -12.08 4.34
C GLY A 113 -8.56 -12.97 3.66
N THR A 114 -9.82 -12.52 3.67
CA THR A 114 -10.94 -13.24 3.06
C THR A 114 -11.33 -12.58 1.74
N VAL A 115 -11.57 -13.39 0.72
CA VAL A 115 -12.12 -12.94 -0.56
C VAL A 115 -13.63 -13.05 -0.50
N THR A 116 -14.33 -11.98 -0.86
CA THR A 116 -15.79 -11.95 -0.99
C THR A 116 -16.15 -11.80 -2.46
N GLN A 117 -17.04 -12.66 -2.97
CA GLN A 117 -17.57 -12.58 -4.33
C GLN A 117 -18.86 -11.76 -4.34
N PHE A 118 -19.03 -10.90 -5.34
CA PHE A 118 -20.31 -10.24 -5.58
C PHE A 118 -21.23 -11.15 -6.41
N VAL A 119 -22.53 -11.10 -6.11
CA VAL A 119 -23.54 -11.92 -6.81
C VAL A 119 -23.60 -11.60 -8.31
N SER A 120 -23.30 -10.36 -8.70
CA SER A 120 -23.26 -9.87 -10.09
C SER A 120 -21.96 -10.17 -10.83
N GLY A 121 -21.02 -10.88 -10.22
CA GLY A 121 -19.64 -11.02 -10.71
C GLY A 121 -18.68 -10.02 -10.07
N GLY A 122 -17.39 -10.39 -10.00
CA GLY A 122 -16.34 -9.60 -9.36
C GLY A 122 -16.00 -10.05 -7.94
N ILE A 123 -14.88 -9.56 -7.42
CA ILE A 123 -14.35 -9.90 -6.11
C ILE A 123 -13.91 -8.68 -5.32
N THR A 124 -13.96 -8.79 -4.00
CA THR A 124 -13.33 -7.83 -3.08
C THR A 124 -12.50 -8.54 -2.02
N TYR A 125 -11.32 -8.01 -1.75
CA TYR A 125 -10.37 -8.60 -0.81
C TYR A 125 -9.36 -7.56 -0.30
N PRO A 126 -8.85 -7.71 0.94
CA PRO A 126 -7.72 -6.92 1.41
C PRO A 126 -6.45 -7.34 0.66
N ALA A 127 -5.70 -6.38 0.15
CA ALA A 127 -4.56 -6.64 -0.73
C ALA A 127 -3.21 -6.24 -0.11
N ARG A 128 -2.18 -6.97 -0.53
CA ARG A 128 -0.78 -6.70 -0.22
C ARG A 128 -0.13 -5.97 -1.40
N PHE A 129 0.60 -4.90 -1.09
CA PHE A 129 1.31 -4.07 -2.06
C PHE A 129 2.80 -3.97 -1.73
N SER A 130 3.63 -3.86 -2.76
CA SER A 130 5.00 -3.38 -2.63
C SER A 130 4.98 -1.85 -2.72
N VAL A 131 5.45 -1.15 -1.68
CA VAL A 131 5.37 0.31 -1.60
C VAL A 131 6.69 0.97 -1.23
N ARG A 132 6.81 2.23 -1.60
CA ARG A 132 7.84 3.16 -1.14
C ARG A 132 7.25 4.12 -0.13
N MET A 133 7.94 4.27 0.99
CA MET A 133 7.62 5.27 2.01
C MET A 133 8.39 6.58 1.78
N PHE A 134 7.70 7.70 1.92
CA PHE A 134 8.29 9.03 2.02
C PHE A 134 8.50 9.38 3.49
N GLN A 135 9.50 10.22 3.77
CA GLN A 135 9.94 10.51 5.14
C GLN A 135 8.77 10.79 6.08
N PRO A 136 8.55 9.95 7.11
CA PRO A 136 7.47 10.15 8.04
C PRO A 136 7.78 11.31 8.98
N LYS A 137 6.75 12.10 9.28
CA LYS A 137 6.81 13.24 10.22
C LYS A 137 5.92 12.93 11.42
N ALA A 138 6.23 13.53 12.56
CA ALA A 138 5.39 13.43 13.75
C ALA A 138 5.31 14.77 14.49
N THR A 139 4.18 14.97 15.15
CA THR A 139 3.97 16.00 16.17
C THR A 139 3.71 15.31 17.49
N GLU A 140 4.40 15.74 18.54
CA GLU A 140 4.17 15.25 19.90
C GLU A 140 2.92 15.90 20.51
N LEU A 141 2.11 15.09 21.16
CA LEU A 141 0.86 15.42 21.80
C LEU A 141 0.86 14.88 23.23
N ALA A 142 0.03 15.44 24.09
CA ALA A 142 -0.24 14.86 25.40
C ALA A 142 -1.16 13.63 25.25
N GLY A 143 -0.79 12.49 25.86
CA GLY A 143 -1.65 11.29 25.91
C GLY A 143 -0.89 9.96 25.81
N LEU A 144 -1.65 8.86 25.75
CA LEU A 144 -1.10 7.49 25.68
C LEU A 144 -0.45 7.16 24.32
N LYS A 145 -0.91 7.80 23.24
CA LYS A 145 -0.31 7.76 21.91
C LYS A 145 0.14 9.15 21.51
N PRO A 146 1.30 9.59 22.03
CA PRO A 146 1.69 10.98 21.94
C PRO A 146 2.16 11.37 20.53
N PHE A 147 2.30 10.45 19.57
CA PHE A 147 2.79 10.80 18.24
C PHE A 147 1.66 10.82 17.22
N GLN A 148 1.23 12.01 16.82
CA GLN A 148 0.45 12.16 15.59
C GLN A 148 1.40 12.19 14.41
N THR A 149 1.38 11.12 13.62
CA THR A 149 2.29 10.90 12.49
C THR A 149 1.62 11.17 11.16
N SER A 150 2.41 11.65 10.19
CA SER A 150 1.97 11.87 8.80
C SER A 150 3.02 11.35 7.82
N PHE A 151 2.60 10.53 6.85
CA PHE A 151 3.49 9.99 5.83
C PHE A 151 2.74 9.52 4.58
N VAL A 152 3.48 9.32 3.50
CA VAL A 152 2.95 8.89 2.21
C VAL A 152 3.60 7.58 1.80
N LEU A 153 2.79 6.65 1.29
CA LEU A 153 3.25 5.45 0.60
C LEU A 153 2.89 5.56 -0.89
N LYS A 154 3.78 5.11 -1.76
CA LYS A 154 3.50 4.98 -3.21
C LYS A 154 3.76 3.56 -3.66
N GLU A 155 2.85 2.98 -4.43
CA GLU A 155 3.02 1.64 -5.00
C GLU A 155 4.29 1.61 -5.88
N LEU A 156 5.06 0.52 -5.79
CA LEU A 156 6.30 0.34 -6.55
C LEU A 156 6.12 -0.52 -7.80
N ASP A 157 5.26 -1.53 -7.73
CA ASP A 157 5.13 -2.52 -8.79
C ASP A 157 4.29 -2.03 -9.97
N LYS A 158 4.60 -2.58 -11.14
CA LYS A 158 3.79 -2.56 -12.36
C LYS A 158 2.80 -3.73 -12.29
N VAL A 159 1.60 -3.55 -12.86
CA VAL A 159 0.61 -4.61 -13.09
C VAL A 159 1.33 -5.87 -13.58
N ALA A 160 1.19 -6.98 -12.87
CA ALA A 160 1.69 -8.26 -13.36
C ALA A 160 0.94 -8.59 -14.66
N PRO A 161 1.61 -9.10 -15.71
CA PRO A 161 0.93 -9.55 -16.91
C PRO A 161 -0.09 -10.65 -16.62
#